data_AF-A0A6P7JTR4-F1
#
_entry.id   AF-A0A6P7JTR4-F1
#
_cell.length_a   1.000
_cell.length_b   1.000
_cell.length_c   1.000
_cell.angle_alpha   90.00
_cell.angle_beta   90.00
_cell.angle_gamma   90.00
#
_symmetry.space_group_name_H-M   'P 1'
#
loop_
_entity.id
_entity.type
_entity.pdbx_description
1 polymer ?
#
loop_
_entity_poly.entity_id
_entity_poly.type
_entity_poly.pdbx_seq_one_letter_code
_entity_poly.pdbx_strand_id
1 'polypeptide(L)'
;MYIKFCRSFGEDKKDEAGENLSSKLSVELQEEKGKQTVGNVRLYRAACFFLTAICLVLLVAILVLSMKFQAVSTACSEREETTPADRHGPSPTCSYDDCQALFPNTQSEHVGCQQCAKGWLKFSRSCFYLSTFRLSWDEGQRNCSSRGGSLAVITSHSLQSFLTKKGKLKYWIGLRQNGGTWTWVNNNALQHSYWEEPPENGDCGIINSDSPPETSWMRASCQASTYFICQLQL
;
A
#
# COMPACT_ATOMS: atom_id res chain seq x y z
N MET A 1 -17.81 22.15 10.71
CA MET A 1 -18.90 21.81 9.77
C MET A 1 -18.99 20.29 9.72
N TYR A 2 -19.96 19.71 10.41
CA TYR A 2 -20.11 18.27 10.57
C TYR A 2 -21.40 17.85 9.88
N ILE A 3 -21.30 16.87 8.98
CA ILE A 3 -22.44 16.28 8.28
C ILE A 3 -22.69 14.90 8.90
N LYS A 4 -23.87 14.80 9.52
CA LYS A 4 -24.45 13.59 10.12
C LYS A 4 -25.11 12.79 8.99
N PHE A 5 -24.69 11.56 8.76
CA PHE A 5 -25.38 10.63 7.85
C PHE A 5 -26.36 9.78 8.65
N CYS A 6 -27.66 9.99 8.47
CA CYS A 6 -28.69 9.05 8.90
C CYS A 6 -28.94 8.04 7.77
N ARG A 7 -28.95 6.76 8.17
CA ARG A 7 -29.21 5.56 7.37
C ARG A 7 -30.72 5.33 7.31
N SER A 8 -31.24 4.90 6.17
CA SER A 8 -32.55 4.24 6.10
C SER A 8 -32.53 3.19 4.98
N PHE A 9 -32.77 1.96 5.38
CA PHE A 9 -33.03 0.77 4.56
C PHE A 9 -34.55 0.72 4.37
N GLY A 10 -35.03 0.42 3.16
CA GLY A 10 -36.46 0.21 2.90
C GLY A 10 -36.63 -0.64 1.66
N GLU A 11 -36.99 -1.90 1.87
CA GLU A 11 -37.27 -2.91 0.87
C GLU A 11 -38.57 -2.62 0.11
N ASP A 12 -38.56 -2.93 -1.19
CA ASP A 12 -39.74 -2.97 -2.06
C ASP A 12 -40.61 -4.19 -1.72
N LYS A 13 -41.87 -3.97 -1.33
CA LYS A 13 -42.98 -4.89 -1.63
C LYS A 13 -44.26 -4.12 -1.96
N LYS A 14 -44.87 -4.60 -3.03
CA LYS A 14 -45.97 -4.06 -3.81
C LYS A 14 -47.25 -4.77 -3.37
N ASP A 15 -48.24 -4.02 -2.87
CA ASP A 15 -49.60 -4.49 -2.68
C ASP A 15 -50.57 -3.73 -3.60
N GLU A 16 -51.59 -4.47 -4.02
CA GLU A 16 -52.47 -4.24 -5.16
C GLU A 16 -53.83 -3.66 -4.73
N ALA A 17 -54.34 -2.75 -5.58
CA ALA A 17 -55.73 -2.38 -5.86
C ALA A 17 -56.78 -2.14 -4.74
N GLY A 18 -57.45 -0.99 -4.82
CA GLY A 18 -58.69 -0.69 -4.07
C GLY A 18 -59.26 0.71 -4.34
N GLU A 19 -59.87 0.86 -5.51
CA GLU A 19 -60.96 1.76 -5.94
C GLU A 19 -61.25 3.17 -5.33
N ASN A 20 -61.38 4.12 -6.26
CA ASN A 20 -62.39 5.21 -6.42
C ASN A 20 -62.47 6.35 -5.38
N LEU A 21 -62.29 7.61 -5.84
CA LEU A 21 -63.37 8.41 -6.45
C LEU A 21 -62.92 9.86 -6.73
N SER A 22 -63.40 10.39 -7.85
CA SER A 22 -63.61 11.82 -8.14
C SER A 22 -62.40 12.67 -8.56
N SER A 23 -62.26 12.87 -9.88
CA SER A 23 -62.79 14.06 -10.57
C SER A 23 -61.88 14.53 -11.72
N LYS A 24 -62.55 14.81 -12.85
CA LYS A 24 -62.12 15.61 -14.02
C LYS A 24 -60.97 15.03 -14.88
N LEU A 25 -61.27 14.36 -16.00
CA LEU A 25 -61.73 14.91 -17.29
C LEU A 25 -60.64 15.71 -18.03
N SER A 26 -60.10 15.06 -19.07
CA SER A 26 -59.51 15.57 -20.32
C SER A 26 -58.36 16.59 -20.25
N VAL A 27 -57.19 16.19 -20.75
CA VAL A 27 -56.21 17.11 -21.33
C VAL A 27 -55.95 16.70 -22.77
N GLU A 28 -56.35 17.61 -23.66
CA GLU A 28 -56.13 17.66 -25.09
C GLU A 28 -54.64 17.78 -25.42
N LEU A 29 -54.23 17.10 -26.50
CA LEU A 29 -53.01 17.38 -27.24
C LEU A 29 -53.07 18.82 -27.77
N GLN A 30 -52.19 19.69 -27.27
CA GLN A 30 -51.84 20.95 -27.93
C GLN A 30 -50.33 21.03 -28.12
N GLU A 31 -49.97 21.32 -29.37
CA GLU A 31 -48.62 21.56 -29.89
C GLU A 31 -47.93 22.80 -29.30
N GLU A 32 -46.59 22.77 -29.42
CA GLU A 32 -45.64 23.88 -29.48
C GLU A 32 -45.27 24.69 -28.21
N LYS A 33 -44.02 24.50 -27.75
CA LYS A 33 -42.99 25.54 -27.95
C LYS A 33 -41.59 24.96 -27.86
N GLY A 34 -40.92 24.88 -29.02
CA GLY A 34 -39.50 24.60 -29.10
C GLY A 34 -38.66 25.61 -28.31
N LYS A 35 -37.71 25.10 -27.51
CA LYS A 35 -36.55 25.87 -27.04
C LYS A 35 -35.25 25.09 -27.24
N GLN A 36 -34.84 25.06 -28.51
CA GLN A 36 -33.46 25.20 -28.98
C GLN A 36 -32.36 24.39 -28.24
N THR A 37 -32.34 23.07 -28.41
CA THR A 37 -31.17 22.21 -28.15
C THR A 37 -30.16 22.29 -29.31
N VAL A 38 -29.77 23.50 -29.72
CA VAL A 38 -28.74 23.70 -30.78
C VAL A 38 -27.47 24.36 -30.21
N GLY A 39 -27.50 24.89 -28.98
CA GLY A 39 -26.36 25.54 -28.33
C GLY A 39 -25.38 24.57 -27.63
N ASN A 40 -25.89 23.56 -26.92
CA ASN A 40 -25.04 22.75 -26.03
C ASN A 40 -24.26 21.66 -26.77
N VAL A 41 -24.77 21.13 -27.89
CA VAL A 41 -24.05 20.13 -28.70
C VAL A 41 -22.77 20.72 -29.28
N ARG A 42 -22.78 22.00 -29.68
CA ARG A 42 -21.59 22.68 -30.20
C ARG A 42 -20.55 22.90 -29.10
N LEU A 43 -20.99 23.20 -27.89
CA LEU A 43 -20.10 23.36 -26.73
C LEU A 43 -19.48 22.04 -26.28
N TYR A 44 -20.27 20.96 -26.20
CA TYR A 44 -19.75 19.62 -25.92
C TYR A 44 -18.81 19.11 -27.02
N ARG A 45 -19.13 19.42 -28.28
CA ARG A 45 -18.27 19.08 -29.42
C ARG A 45 -16.94 19.83 -29.35
N ALA A 46 -16.96 21.13 -29.05
CA ALA A 46 -15.75 21.92 -28.83
C ALA A 46 -14.95 21.40 -27.62
N ALA A 47 -15.61 21.15 -26.48
CA ALA A 47 -14.97 20.60 -25.28
C ALA A 47 -14.34 19.22 -25.55
N CYS A 48 -15.02 18.35 -26.31
CA CYS A 48 -14.47 17.06 -26.73
C CYS A 48 -13.22 17.25 -27.59
N PHE A 49 -13.23 18.18 -28.56
CA PHE A 49 -12.04 18.50 -29.35
C PHE A 49 -10.89 19.07 -28.52
N PHE A 50 -11.17 19.92 -27.53
CA PHE A 50 -10.13 20.43 -26.63
C PHE A 50 -9.57 19.32 -25.73
N LEU A 51 -10.43 18.46 -25.19
CA LEU A 51 -10.00 17.33 -24.37
C LEU A 51 -9.18 16.31 -25.17
N THR A 52 -9.58 16.01 -26.41
CA THR A 52 -8.80 15.12 -27.28
C THR A 52 -7.46 15.74 -27.65
N ALA A 53 -7.41 17.04 -27.95
CA ALA A 53 -6.16 17.76 -28.20
C ALA A 53 -5.22 17.75 -26.97
N ILE A 54 -5.76 18.01 -25.77
CA ILE A 54 -4.99 17.93 -24.51
C ILE A 54 -4.45 16.52 -24.30
N CYS A 55 -5.28 15.48 -24.47
CA CYS A 55 -4.84 14.09 -24.34
C CYS A 55 -3.72 13.75 -25.32
N LEU A 56 -3.81 14.20 -26.58
CA LEU A 56 -2.76 13.97 -27.58
C LEU A 56 -1.45 14.69 -27.20
N VAL A 57 -1.53 15.93 -26.72
CA VAL A 57 -0.35 16.67 -26.25
C VAL A 57 0.31 15.97 -25.06
N LEU A 58 -0.48 15.49 -24.10
CA LEU A 58 0.04 14.75 -22.94
C LEU A 58 0.68 13.42 -23.35
N LEU A 59 0.07 12.67 -24.27
CA LEU A 59 0.65 11.43 -24.79
C LEU A 59 1.98 11.69 -25.52
N VAL A 60 2.05 12.72 -26.36
CA VAL A 60 3.31 13.10 -27.04
C VAL A 60 4.36 13.53 -26.02
N ALA A 61 3.99 14.31 -24.99
CA ALA A 61 4.92 14.70 -23.93
C ALA A 61 5.46 13.49 -23.16
N ILE A 62 4.61 12.51 -22.83
CA ILE A 62 5.03 11.26 -22.18
C ILE A 62 5.98 10.48 -23.08
N LEU A 63 5.68 10.32 -24.38
CA LEU A 63 6.56 9.64 -25.33
C LEU A 63 7.92 10.35 -25.46
N VAL A 64 7.94 11.68 -25.51
CA VAL A 64 9.18 12.48 -25.53
C VAL A 64 9.97 12.30 -24.22
N LEU A 65 9.30 12.29 -23.07
CA LEU A 65 9.92 12.03 -21.77
C LEU A 65 10.48 10.60 -21.69
N SER A 66 9.79 9.59 -22.23
CA SER A 66 10.29 8.22 -22.34
C SER A 66 11.53 8.12 -23.23
N MET A 67 11.55 8.82 -24.36
CA MET A 67 12.73 8.89 -25.25
C MET A 67 13.90 9.63 -24.59
N LYS A 68 13.63 10.70 -23.82
CA LYS A 68 14.64 11.40 -23.01
C LYS A 68 15.17 10.55 -21.85
N PHE A 69 14.34 9.71 -21.25
CA PHE A 69 14.73 8.79 -20.19
C PHE A 69 15.61 7.65 -20.72
N GLN A 70 15.33 7.17 -21.94
CA GLN A 70 16.21 6.21 -22.61
C GLN A 70 17.56 6.83 -23.03
N ALA A 71 17.59 8.12 -23.41
CA ALA A 71 18.84 8.84 -23.66
C ALA A 71 19.71 9.05 -22.40
N VAL A 72 19.13 9.07 -21.20
CA VAL A 72 19.86 9.07 -19.92
C VAL A 72 20.28 7.65 -19.50
N SER A 73 19.56 6.63 -19.95
CA SER A 73 19.82 5.21 -19.64
C SER A 73 20.86 4.57 -20.57
N THR A 74 21.21 5.20 -21.70
CA THR A 74 22.28 4.74 -22.62
C THR A 74 23.70 5.13 -22.20
N ALA A 75 23.92 5.54 -20.95
CA ALA A 75 25.27 5.68 -20.38
C ALA A 75 25.85 4.37 -19.82
N CYS A 76 25.12 3.26 -19.91
CA CYS A 76 25.68 1.92 -19.76
C CYS A 76 25.16 1.03 -20.90
N SER A 77 25.73 1.17 -22.09
CA SER A 77 25.62 0.14 -23.11
C SER A 77 26.64 -0.94 -22.82
N GLU A 78 26.13 -2.15 -22.60
CA GLU A 78 26.85 -3.42 -22.69
C GLU A 78 27.61 -3.43 -24.02
N ARG A 79 28.93 -3.56 -23.94
CA ARG A 79 29.80 -3.65 -25.11
C ARG A 79 29.83 -5.13 -25.49
N GLU A 80 29.08 -5.51 -26.51
CA GLU A 80 29.36 -6.74 -27.24
C GLU A 80 30.72 -6.56 -27.92
N GLU A 81 31.72 -7.32 -27.46
CA GLU A 81 33.04 -7.38 -28.09
C GLU A 81 33.09 -8.61 -28.98
N THR A 82 33.03 -8.37 -30.28
CA THR A 82 33.27 -9.36 -31.32
C THR A 82 34.79 -9.56 -31.48
N THR A 83 35.19 -10.81 -31.80
CA THR A 83 36.50 -11.31 -32.31
C THR A 83 37.56 -11.87 -31.32
N PRO A 84 38.39 -12.86 -31.75
CA PRO A 84 38.47 -14.17 -31.10
C PRO A 84 39.82 -14.51 -30.44
N ALA A 85 39.75 -15.56 -29.62
CA ALA A 85 40.82 -16.44 -29.12
C ALA A 85 41.59 -16.03 -27.84
N ASP A 86 41.57 -16.99 -26.89
CA ASP A 86 42.48 -17.20 -25.75
C ASP A 86 42.48 -16.19 -24.59
N ARG A 87 41.67 -16.48 -23.56
CA ARG A 87 42.13 -17.05 -22.26
C ARG A 87 41.00 -17.00 -21.22
N HIS A 88 40.75 -18.12 -20.57
CA HIS A 88 39.91 -18.21 -19.38
C HIS A 88 40.52 -17.39 -18.22
N GLY A 89 39.83 -16.35 -17.77
CA GLY A 89 40.08 -15.67 -16.49
C GLY A 89 38.76 -15.55 -15.72
N PRO A 90 38.74 -15.81 -14.39
CA PRO A 90 37.50 -15.80 -13.63
C PRO A 90 36.98 -14.36 -13.42
N SER A 91 35.68 -14.19 -13.61
CA SER A 91 34.90 -13.00 -13.27
C SER A 91 35.19 -12.55 -11.83
N PRO A 92 35.31 -11.26 -11.50
CA PRO A 92 35.59 -10.83 -10.13
C PRO A 92 34.33 -11.09 -9.28
N THR A 93 34.31 -12.23 -8.60
CA THR A 93 33.42 -12.47 -7.48
C THR A 93 33.75 -11.44 -6.41
N CYS A 94 32.78 -10.59 -6.07
CA CYS A 94 32.89 -9.69 -4.94
C CYS A 94 33.13 -10.53 -3.68
N SER A 95 34.38 -10.56 -3.20
CA SER A 95 34.76 -11.24 -1.97
C SER A 95 34.81 -10.23 -0.83
N TYR A 96 34.19 -10.59 0.29
CA TYR A 96 34.22 -9.78 1.51
C TYR A 96 35.65 -9.59 2.03
N ASP A 97 36.52 -10.58 1.83
CA ASP A 97 37.91 -10.56 2.29
C ASP A 97 38.75 -9.51 1.52
N ASP A 98 38.48 -9.32 0.22
CA ASP A 98 39.14 -8.29 -0.59
C ASP A 98 38.74 -6.88 -0.13
N CYS A 99 37.47 -6.68 0.23
CA CYS A 99 37.00 -5.43 0.82
C CYS A 99 37.67 -5.13 2.17
N GLN A 100 37.90 -6.15 3.00
CA GLN A 100 38.61 -5.98 4.28
C GLN A 100 40.08 -5.60 4.08
N ALA A 101 40.75 -6.19 3.08
CA ALA A 101 42.14 -5.87 2.76
C ALA A 101 42.30 -4.43 2.24
N LEU A 102 41.29 -3.90 1.53
CA LEU A 102 41.30 -2.54 1.00
C LEU A 102 40.99 -1.47 2.05
N PHE A 103 40.28 -1.82 3.12
CA PHE A 103 39.95 -0.90 4.21
C PHE A 103 40.32 -1.46 5.60
N PRO A 104 41.62 -1.66 5.88
CA PRO A 104 42.10 -2.36 7.08
C PRO A 104 41.89 -1.57 8.38
N ASN A 105 41.53 -0.28 8.29
CA ASN A 105 41.36 0.61 9.43
C ASN A 105 40.04 1.39 9.41
N THR A 106 39.01 0.86 8.74
CA THR A 106 37.65 1.20 9.12
C THR A 106 37.40 0.60 10.49
N GLN A 107 37.73 1.34 11.55
CA GLN A 107 36.86 1.28 12.71
C GLN A 107 35.48 1.55 12.14
N SER A 108 34.66 0.50 12.07
CA SER A 108 33.22 0.68 12.03
C SER A 108 32.86 1.29 13.37
N GLU A 109 33.20 2.57 13.55
CA GLU A 109 32.19 3.50 14.02
C GLU A 109 31.06 3.29 13.03
N HIS A 110 30.16 2.36 13.36
CA HIS A 110 28.79 2.49 12.92
C HIS A 110 28.42 3.90 13.34
N VAL A 111 28.61 4.86 12.42
CA VAL A 111 27.70 5.98 12.25
C VAL A 111 26.40 5.35 11.75
N GLY A 112 25.88 4.37 12.51
CA GLY A 112 24.54 3.89 12.38
C GLY A 112 23.71 5.14 12.55
N CYS A 113 22.84 5.41 11.58
CA CYS A 113 21.92 6.52 11.68
C CYS A 113 21.21 6.40 13.03
N GLN A 114 21.64 7.15 14.06
CA GLN A 114 21.01 7.13 15.39
C GLN A 114 19.58 7.70 15.36
N GLN A 115 19.15 8.11 14.17
CA GLN A 115 17.89 8.74 13.88
C GLN A 115 17.17 7.93 12.82
N CYS A 116 15.87 7.77 13.03
CA CYS A 116 15.01 7.17 12.05
C CYS A 116 14.88 8.10 10.83
N ALA A 117 14.75 7.51 9.65
CA ALA A 117 14.45 8.26 8.44
C ALA A 117 13.17 9.10 8.62
N LYS A 118 13.05 10.21 7.89
CA LYS A 118 11.86 11.06 7.95
C LYS A 118 10.60 10.23 7.68
N GLY A 119 9.59 10.39 8.54
CA GLY A 119 8.32 9.64 8.46
C GLY A 119 8.34 8.28 9.15
N TRP A 120 9.48 7.82 9.67
CA TRP A 120 9.56 6.65 10.54
C TRP A 120 9.40 7.06 11.99
N LEU A 121 8.72 6.22 12.76
CA LEU A 121 8.50 6.38 14.18
C LEU A 121 9.68 5.80 14.96
N LYS A 122 10.28 6.57 15.86
CA LYS A 122 11.31 6.05 16.77
C LYS A 122 10.67 5.51 18.04
N PHE A 123 11.06 4.30 18.43
CA PHE A 123 10.77 3.74 19.75
C PHE A 123 11.99 2.95 20.23
N SER A 124 12.59 3.40 21.34
CA SER A 124 13.85 2.84 21.84
C SER A 124 14.95 2.82 20.76
N ARG A 125 15.60 1.68 20.55
CA ARG A 125 16.64 1.39 19.56
C ARG A 125 16.09 0.90 18.23
N SER A 126 14.83 1.18 17.91
CA SER A 126 14.20 0.75 16.67
C SER A 126 13.41 1.85 15.99
N CYS A 127 13.30 1.74 14.67
CA CYS A 127 12.51 2.61 13.81
C CYS A 127 11.38 1.82 13.17
N PHE A 128 10.18 2.40 13.13
CA PHE A 128 8.99 1.76 12.62
C PHE A 128 8.37 2.55 11.47
N TYR A 129 8.09 1.88 10.36
CA TYR A 129 7.37 2.46 9.22
C TYR A 129 6.01 1.82 9.09
N LEU A 130 4.97 2.63 9.22
CA LEU A 130 3.59 2.22 8.97
C LEU A 130 3.29 2.48 7.50
N SER A 131 3.01 1.42 6.75
CA SER A 131 2.80 1.53 5.31
C SER A 131 1.56 2.35 4.96
N THR A 132 1.58 2.98 3.78
CA THR A 132 0.45 3.71 3.20
C THR A 132 -0.23 2.92 2.07
N PHE A 133 0.26 1.72 1.80
CA PHE A 133 -0.23 0.81 0.78
C PHE A 133 -0.34 -0.61 1.35
N ARG A 134 -1.11 -1.46 0.66
CA ARG A 134 -1.45 -2.80 1.12
C ARG A 134 -0.68 -3.87 0.37
N LEU A 135 -0.31 -4.93 1.08
CA LEU A 135 0.40 -6.10 0.58
C LEU A 135 -0.09 -7.36 1.30
N SER A 136 0.18 -8.53 0.73
CA SER A 136 0.14 -9.79 1.48
C SER A 136 1.22 -9.80 2.57
N TRP A 137 1.12 -10.74 3.52
CA TRP A 137 2.09 -10.82 4.61
C TRP A 137 3.51 -11.08 4.08
N ASP A 138 3.66 -12.01 3.13
CA ASP A 138 4.98 -12.35 2.56
C ASP A 138 5.57 -11.21 1.74
N GLU A 139 4.73 -10.47 1.00
CA GLU A 139 5.17 -9.28 0.28
C GLU A 139 5.57 -8.15 1.24
N GLY A 140 4.81 -7.94 2.32
CA GLY A 140 5.14 -6.98 3.37
C GLY A 140 6.47 -7.30 4.04
N GLN A 141 6.70 -8.56 4.40
CA GLN A 141 7.98 -9.02 4.92
C GLN A 141 9.13 -8.79 3.93
N ARG A 142 8.96 -9.17 2.67
CA ARG A 142 9.96 -8.89 1.62
C ARG A 142 10.23 -7.40 1.44
N ASN A 143 9.19 -6.56 1.51
CA ASN A 143 9.34 -5.10 1.43
C ASN A 143 10.19 -4.56 2.59
N CYS A 144 9.89 -5.00 3.82
CA CYS A 144 10.67 -4.58 4.98
C CYS A 144 12.12 -5.08 4.93
N SER A 145 12.34 -6.33 4.49
CA SER A 145 13.68 -6.89 4.29
C SER A 145 14.49 -6.15 3.23
N SER A 146 13.88 -5.72 2.13
CA SER A 146 14.55 -4.89 1.11
C SER A 146 15.01 -3.52 1.65
N ARG A 147 14.47 -3.09 2.81
CA ARG A 147 14.84 -1.85 3.50
C ARG A 147 15.81 -2.09 4.67
N GLY A 148 16.36 -3.30 4.80
CA GLY A 148 17.27 -3.70 5.87
C GLY A 148 16.60 -4.10 7.18
N GLY A 149 15.28 -4.30 7.18
CA GLY A 149 14.50 -4.61 8.38
C GLY A 149 13.64 -5.86 8.25
N SER A 150 12.56 -5.91 9.02
CA SER A 150 11.55 -6.98 8.97
C SER A 150 10.17 -6.40 9.23
N LEU A 151 9.11 -7.19 9.10
CA LEU A 151 7.86 -6.85 9.76
C LEU A 151 8.09 -6.70 11.28
N ALA A 152 7.31 -5.84 11.90
CA ALA A 152 7.49 -5.48 13.31
C ALA A 152 7.32 -6.67 14.25
N VAL A 153 8.28 -6.83 15.17
CA VAL A 153 8.25 -7.81 16.26
C VAL A 153 7.90 -7.07 17.54
N ILE A 154 6.81 -7.47 18.19
CA ILE A 154 6.29 -6.77 19.36
C ILE A 154 6.80 -7.48 20.62
N THR A 155 7.81 -6.87 21.25
CA THR A 155 8.52 -7.46 22.40
C THR A 155 8.08 -6.93 23.75
N SER A 156 7.24 -5.90 23.81
CA SER A 156 6.79 -5.30 25.06
C SER A 156 5.40 -4.66 24.94
N HIS A 157 4.72 -4.54 26.08
CA HIS A 157 3.45 -3.82 26.18
C HIS A 157 3.58 -2.35 25.79
N SER A 158 4.72 -1.71 26.11
CA SER A 158 4.96 -0.32 25.75
C SER A 158 5.11 -0.14 24.24
N LEU A 159 5.73 -1.09 23.53
CA LEU A 159 5.80 -1.09 22.08
C LEU A 159 4.43 -1.37 21.45
N GLN A 160 3.70 -2.36 21.97
CA GLN A 160 2.31 -2.65 21.55
C GLN A 160 1.45 -1.39 21.63
N SER A 161 1.39 -0.76 22.81
CA SER A 161 0.68 0.50 23.04
C SER A 161 1.12 1.62 22.12
N PHE A 162 2.42 1.74 21.85
CA PHE A 162 2.95 2.77 20.96
C PHE A 162 2.46 2.57 19.51
N LEU A 163 2.55 1.35 18.98
CA LEU A 163 2.16 1.05 17.61
C LEU A 163 0.65 1.15 17.40
N THR A 164 -0.18 0.64 18.33
CA THR A 164 -1.64 0.79 18.27
C THR A 164 -2.04 2.27 18.25
N LYS A 165 -1.48 3.10 19.15
CA LYS A 165 -1.84 4.53 19.26
C LYS A 165 -1.35 5.39 18.09
N LYS A 166 -0.23 5.01 17.47
CA LYS A 166 0.34 5.76 16.33
C LYS A 166 -0.26 5.30 15.00
N GLY A 167 -0.75 4.07 14.93
CA GLY A 167 -1.51 3.57 13.80
C GLY A 167 -2.88 4.21 13.67
N LYS A 168 -3.48 4.01 12.49
CA LYS A 168 -4.85 4.47 12.16
C LYS A 168 -5.63 3.44 11.33
N LEU A 169 -5.04 2.26 11.14
CA LEU A 169 -5.48 1.24 10.19
C LEU A 169 -5.15 -0.15 10.77
N LYS A 170 -5.41 -1.18 9.98
CA LYS A 170 -5.04 -2.56 10.26
C LYS A 170 -3.70 -2.88 9.60
N TYR A 171 -2.70 -3.29 10.38
CA TYR A 171 -1.37 -3.55 9.85
C TYR A 171 -0.89 -4.97 10.13
N TRP A 172 -0.30 -5.64 9.14
CA TRP A 172 0.52 -6.82 9.36
C TRP A 172 1.65 -6.51 10.33
N ILE A 173 1.83 -7.43 11.27
CA ILE A 173 3.00 -7.52 12.14
C ILE A 173 3.73 -8.81 11.80
N GLY A 174 4.97 -8.96 12.26
CA GLY A 174 5.84 -10.07 11.92
C GLY A 174 5.46 -11.39 12.59
N LEU A 175 4.17 -11.62 12.85
CA LEU A 175 3.65 -12.79 13.56
C LEU A 175 2.94 -13.73 12.58
N ARG A 176 3.33 -15.00 12.56
CA ARG A 176 2.77 -16.05 11.72
C ARG A 176 2.64 -17.36 12.49
N GLN A 177 1.60 -18.13 12.23
CA GLN A 177 1.44 -19.48 12.74
C GLN A 177 2.07 -20.47 11.76
N ASN A 178 2.89 -21.38 12.28
CA ASN A 178 3.44 -22.51 11.53
C ASN A 178 3.32 -23.78 12.38
N GLY A 179 2.70 -24.83 11.85
CA GLY A 179 2.53 -26.10 12.56
C GLY A 179 1.78 -25.98 13.91
N GLY A 180 0.87 -25.02 14.03
CA GLY A 180 0.11 -24.78 15.26
C GLY A 180 0.76 -23.81 16.25
N THR A 181 2.03 -23.42 16.05
CA THR A 181 2.74 -22.48 16.94
C THR A 181 2.87 -21.10 16.30
N TRP A 182 2.63 -20.05 17.09
CA TRP A 182 2.87 -18.66 16.66
C TRP A 182 4.33 -18.27 16.84
N THR A 183 4.95 -17.84 15.76
CA THR A 183 6.36 -17.44 15.68
C THR A 183 6.49 -16.07 15.05
N TRP A 184 7.44 -15.30 15.57
CA TRP A 184 7.84 -14.03 14.99
C TRP A 184 8.80 -14.25 13.79
N VAL A 185 8.91 -13.26 12.91
CA VAL A 185 9.85 -13.24 11.77
C VAL A 185 11.33 -13.32 12.17
N ASN A 186 11.65 -13.11 13.45
CA ASN A 186 12.98 -13.32 14.02
C ASN A 186 13.16 -14.73 14.63
N ASN A 187 12.25 -15.67 14.30
CA ASN A 187 12.21 -17.06 14.75
C ASN A 187 11.92 -17.27 16.25
N ASN A 188 11.61 -16.22 17.01
CA ASN A 188 11.22 -16.39 18.41
C ASN A 188 9.76 -16.84 18.51
N ALA A 189 9.48 -17.77 19.43
CA ALA A 189 8.12 -18.15 19.76
C ALA A 189 7.38 -17.01 20.48
N LEU A 190 6.06 -16.93 20.26
CA LEU A 190 5.20 -15.96 20.94
C LEU A 190 5.09 -16.29 22.44
N GLN A 191 5.43 -15.32 23.29
CA GLN A 191 5.34 -15.46 24.75
C GLN A 191 4.08 -14.80 25.33
N HIS A 192 3.70 -13.65 24.80
CA HIS A 192 2.54 -12.87 25.22
C HIS A 192 1.76 -12.40 24.01
N SER A 193 0.44 -12.44 24.09
CA SER A 193 -0.45 -12.04 23.01
C SER A 193 -1.37 -10.90 23.39
N TYR A 194 -1.81 -10.15 22.38
CA TYR A 194 -2.83 -9.10 22.52
C TYR A 194 -4.04 -9.40 21.63
N TRP A 195 -4.40 -10.67 21.48
CA TRP A 195 -5.50 -11.12 20.62
C TRP A 195 -6.84 -10.51 21.05
N GLU A 196 -7.62 -10.06 20.08
CA GLU A 196 -9.03 -9.78 20.24
C GLU A 196 -9.79 -11.12 20.34
N GLU A 197 -10.73 -11.23 21.27
CA GLU A 197 -11.49 -12.47 21.51
C GLU A 197 -12.95 -12.38 21.00
N PRO A 198 -13.45 -13.43 20.32
CA PRO A 198 -12.70 -14.59 19.82
C PRO A 198 -11.89 -14.22 18.56
N PRO A 199 -10.66 -14.73 18.40
CA PRO A 199 -9.86 -14.41 17.23
C PRO A 199 -10.43 -15.11 15.98
N GLU A 200 -10.49 -14.40 14.85
CA GLU A 200 -10.91 -14.91 13.54
C GLU A 200 -10.00 -16.05 13.04
N ASN A 201 -10.33 -16.65 11.88
CA ASN A 201 -9.48 -17.66 11.25
C ASN A 201 -8.27 -17.03 10.52
N GLY A 202 -7.16 -17.78 10.44
CA GLY A 202 -5.99 -17.44 9.64
C GLY A 202 -4.67 -17.54 10.38
N ASP A 203 -3.58 -17.51 9.63
CA ASP A 203 -2.25 -17.89 10.12
C ASP A 203 -1.30 -16.69 10.21
N CYS A 204 -1.76 -15.47 9.98
CA CYS A 204 -0.96 -14.26 10.07
C CYS A 204 -1.60 -13.21 11.00
N GLY A 205 -0.76 -12.51 11.78
CA GLY A 205 -1.20 -11.55 12.79
C GLY A 205 -1.27 -10.12 12.26
N ILE A 206 -2.36 -9.43 12.59
CA ILE A 206 -2.63 -8.03 12.30
C ILE A 206 -2.77 -7.26 13.61
N ILE A 207 -2.27 -6.03 13.69
CA ILE A 207 -2.67 -5.07 14.71
C ILE A 207 -3.80 -4.17 14.18
N ASN A 208 -4.91 -4.09 14.91
CA ASN A 208 -6.05 -3.22 14.64
C ASN A 208 -5.94 -1.95 15.48
N SER A 209 -5.60 -0.83 14.85
CA SER A 209 -5.38 0.43 15.58
C SER A 209 -6.66 1.03 16.17
N ASP A 210 -7.84 0.57 15.73
CA ASP A 210 -9.14 1.04 16.25
C ASP A 210 -9.52 0.34 17.58
N SER A 211 -8.83 -0.74 17.94
CA SER A 211 -9.08 -1.51 19.17
C SER A 211 -8.12 -1.10 20.30
N PRO A 212 -8.48 -1.34 21.57
CA PRO A 212 -7.58 -1.11 22.71
C PRO A 212 -6.25 -1.88 22.55
N PRO A 213 -5.09 -1.31 22.96
CA PRO A 213 -3.79 -1.96 22.83
C PRO A 213 -3.72 -3.39 23.39
N GLU A 214 -4.47 -3.65 24.46
CA GLU A 214 -4.50 -4.92 25.19
C GLU A 214 -5.20 -6.03 24.40
N THR A 215 -6.10 -5.67 23.47
CA THR A 215 -6.97 -6.58 22.71
C THR A 215 -7.12 -6.10 21.26
N SER A 216 -6.00 -5.91 20.57
CA SER A 216 -5.96 -5.32 19.21
C SER A 216 -5.36 -6.22 18.15
N TRP A 217 -4.99 -7.46 18.47
CA TRP A 217 -4.48 -8.39 17.46
C TRP A 217 -5.61 -9.21 16.84
N MET A 218 -5.62 -9.27 15.51
CA MET A 218 -6.54 -10.08 14.73
C MET A 218 -5.76 -11.13 13.94
N ARG A 219 -6.41 -12.27 13.67
CA ARG A 219 -5.91 -13.29 12.75
C ARG A 219 -6.50 -13.02 11.36
N ALA A 220 -5.70 -13.28 10.34
CA ALA A 220 -6.17 -13.21 8.95
C ALA A 220 -5.38 -14.17 8.07
N SER A 221 -5.96 -14.53 6.92
CA SER A 221 -5.25 -15.27 5.87
C SER A 221 -4.01 -14.47 5.43
N CYS A 222 -2.85 -15.13 5.38
CA CYS A 222 -1.59 -14.50 4.98
C CYS A 222 -1.61 -13.91 3.55
N GLN A 223 -2.55 -14.37 2.71
CA GLN A 223 -2.78 -13.87 1.35
C GLN A 223 -3.66 -12.62 1.29
N ALA A 224 -4.29 -12.22 2.40
CA ALA A 224 -5.08 -11.01 2.45
C ALA A 224 -4.19 -9.78 2.22
N SER A 225 -4.74 -8.74 1.59
CA SER A 225 -4.02 -7.49 1.35
C SER A 225 -4.36 -6.47 2.43
N THR A 226 -3.41 -6.15 3.30
CA THR A 226 -3.55 -5.07 4.29
C THR A 226 -2.28 -4.24 4.40
N TYR A 227 -2.32 -3.14 5.13
CA TYR A 227 -1.14 -2.34 5.47
C TYR A 227 -0.18 -3.16 6.34
N PHE A 228 1.04 -2.70 6.54
CA PHE A 228 2.06 -3.43 7.29
C PHE A 228 2.99 -2.49 8.04
N ILE A 229 3.62 -2.99 9.11
CA ILE A 229 4.60 -2.23 9.87
C ILE A 229 5.98 -2.83 9.65
N CYS A 230 6.91 -2.07 9.09
CA CYS A 230 8.33 -2.44 9.10
C CYS A 230 9.00 -1.98 10.38
N GLN A 231 9.96 -2.78 10.84
CA GLN A 231 10.89 -2.45 11.92
C GLN A 231 12.32 -2.51 11.39
N LEU A 232 13.12 -1.51 11.75
CA LEU A 232 14.56 -1.45 11.54
C LEU A 232 15.24 -1.26 12.89
N GLN A 233 16.31 -2.01 13.16
CA GLN A 233 17.11 -1.85 14.37
C GLN A 233 18.21 -0.80 14.15
N LEU A 234 18.40 0.09 15.12
CA LEU A 234 19.46 1.10 15.15
C LEU A 234 20.70 0.64 15.91
#